data_AF-A0AAE2W4D1-F1
#
_entry.id   AF-A0AAE2W4D1-F1
#
_cell.length_a   1.000
_cell.length_b   1.000
_cell.length_c   1.000
_cell.angle_alpha   90.00
_cell.angle_beta   90.00
_cell.angle_gamma   90.00
#
_symmetry.space_group_name_H-M   'P 1'
#
loop_
_entity.id
_entity.type
_entity.pdbx_description
1 polymer ?
#
loop_
_entity_poly.entity_id
_entity_poly.type
_entity_poly.pdbx_seq_one_letter_code
_entity_poly.pdbx_strand_id
1 'polypeptide(L)' 'MNLSDAEQSIGERVIYVHPATRQADSFGVIAGVDHVRGLVLVRYGDNEPVEPTHPANLRPRSIT' A
#
# COMPACT_ATOMS: atom_id res chain seq x y z
N MET A 1 -6.98 0.16 -3.70
CA MET A 1 -7.88 0.20 -2.52
C MET A 1 -8.33 1.65 -2.30
N ASN A 2 -9.17 1.95 -1.31
CA ASN A 2 -9.42 3.34 -0.85
C ASN A 2 -8.67 3.61 0.47
N LEU A 3 -8.72 4.85 0.98
CA LEU A 3 -8.01 5.23 2.22
C LEU A 3 -8.62 4.60 3.47
N SER A 4 -9.95 4.51 3.56
CA SER A 4 -10.64 3.89 4.70
C SER A 4 -10.32 2.39 4.81
N ASP A 5 -10.25 1.68 3.68
CA ASP A 5 -9.82 0.28 3.65
C ASP A 5 -8.37 0.15 4.14
N ALA A 6 -7.49 1.08 3.74
CA ALA A 6 -6.09 1.05 4.11
C ALA A 6 -5.88 1.32 5.61
N GLU A 7 -6.67 2.24 6.17
CA GLU A 7 -6.67 2.54 7.61
C GLU A 7 -7.10 1.33 8.44
N GLN A 8 -8.12 0.59 7.99
CA GLN A 8 -8.56 -0.65 8.64
C GLN A 8 -7.58 -1.82 8.45
N SER A 9 -6.68 -1.71 7.47
CA SER A 9 -5.73 -2.76 7.09
C SER A 9 -4.29 -2.43 7.50
N ILE A 10 -4.07 -1.51 8.45
CA ILE A 10 -2.71 -1.21 8.95
C ILE A 10 -2.10 -2.51 9.54
N GLY A 11 -0.89 -2.84 9.10
CA GLY A 11 -0.19 -4.09 9.42
C GLY A 11 -0.38 -5.20 8.38
N GLU A 12 -1.35 -5.08 7.48
CA GLU A 12 -1.62 -6.08 6.44
C GLU A 12 -0.73 -5.91 5.21
N ARG A 13 -0.57 -7.02 4.46
CA ARG A 13 0.21 -7.05 3.23
C ARG A 13 -0.58 -6.52 2.04
N VAL A 14 0.08 -5.71 1.23
CA VAL A 14 -0.43 -5.17 -0.03
C VAL A 14 0.52 -5.50 -1.18
N ILE A 15 -0.04 -5.49 -2.39
CA ILE A 15 0.70 -5.59 -3.64
C ILE A 15 0.73 -4.21 -4.27
N TYR A 16 1.94 -3.74 -4.60
CA TYR A 16 2.12 -2.57 -5.44
C TYR A 16 1.86 -2.92 -6.90
N VAL A 17 1.03 -2.11 -7.55
CA VAL A 17 0.69 -2.21 -8.96
C VAL A 17 1.19 -0.94 -9.67
N HIS A 18 2.13 -1.11 -10.58
CA HIS A 18 2.73 0.02 -11.29
C HIS A 18 1.67 0.75 -12.12
N PRO A 19 1.55 2.09 -12.02
CA PRO A 19 0.46 2.83 -12.66
C PRO A 19 0.50 2.78 -14.19
N ALA A 20 1.70 2.77 -14.80
CA ALA A 20 1.87 2.74 -16.25
C ALA A 20 1.70 1.33 -16.87
N THR A 21 2.37 0.31 -16.32
CA THR A 21 2.39 -1.05 -16.88
C THR A 21 1.26 -1.93 -16.34
N ARG A 22 0.61 -1.53 -15.24
CA ARG A 22 -0.38 -2.32 -14.49
C ARG A 22 0.16 -3.66 -13.96
N GLN A 23 1.48 -3.83 -13.93
CA GLN A 23 2.12 -5.03 -13.40
C GLN A 23 2.23 -4.97 -11.87
N ALA A 24 2.11 -6.13 -11.25
CA ALA A 24 2.30 -6.31 -9.82
C ALA A 24 3.77 -6.62 -9.55
N ASP A 25 4.47 -5.66 -8.94
CA ASP A 25 5.95 -5.70 -8.89
C ASP A 25 6.50 -6.01 -7.50
N SER A 26 5.78 -5.66 -6.43
CA SER A 26 6.33 -5.72 -5.07
C SER A 26 5.26 -5.92 -4.00
N PHE A 27 5.65 -6.53 -2.89
CA PHE A 27 4.83 -6.63 -1.68
C PHE A 27 5.26 -5.57 -0.67
N GLY A 28 4.30 -4.96 0.00
CA GLY A 28 4.56 -4.05 1.12
C GLY A 28 3.63 -4.33 2.29
N VAL A 29 3.87 -3.67 3.41
CA VAL A 29 3.00 -3.67 4.59
C VAL A 29 2.48 -2.26 4.80
N ILE A 30 1.17 -2.12 5.05
CA ILE A 30 0.58 -0.81 5.36
C ILE A 30 1.06 -0.37 6.74
N ALA A 31 1.76 0.76 6.80
CA ALA A 31 2.25 1.37 8.03
C ALA A 31 1.32 2.49 8.54
N GLY A 32 0.47 3.05 7.67
CA GLY A 32 -0.47 4.11 8.04
C GLY A 32 -1.10 4.80 6.83
N VAL A 33 -1.81 5.90 7.09
CA VAL A 33 -2.47 6.73 6.08
C VAL A 33 -2.17 8.20 6.32
N ASP A 34 -1.88 8.95 5.25
CA ASP A 34 -1.77 10.41 5.25
C ASP A 34 -3.04 10.99 4.64
N HIS A 35 -3.97 11.43 5.49
CA HIS A 35 -5.23 12.04 5.05
C HIS A 35 -5.07 13.43 4.44
N VAL A 36 -3.98 14.15 4.76
CA VAL A 36 -3.72 15.48 4.20
C VAL A 36 -3.36 15.36 2.73
N ARG A 37 -2.56 14.35 2.38
CA ARG A 37 -2.10 14.11 1.00
C ARG A 37 -2.92 13.06 0.25
N GLY A 38 -3.79 12.33 0.95
CA GLY A 38 -4.58 11.24 0.37
C GLY A 38 -3.72 10.03 -0.03
N LEU A 39 -2.68 9.71 0.76
CA LEU A 39 -1.71 8.67 0.46
C LEU A 39 -1.72 7.58 1.54
N VAL A 40 -1.30 6.38 1.15
CA VAL A 40 -1.09 5.25 2.07
C VAL A 40 0.40 5.14 2.32
N LEU A 41 0.81 5.04 3.58
CA LEU A 41 2.19 4.86 3.98
C LEU A 41 2.50 3.36 3.98
N VAL A 42 3.45 2.91 3.15
CA VAL A 42 3.75 1.50 2.92
C VAL A 42 5.23 1.23 3.10
N ARG A 43 5.57 0.14 3.79
CA ARG A 43 6.96 -0.36 3.88
C ARG A 43 7.18 -1.50 2.89
N TYR A 44 8.10 -1.34 1.95
CA TYR A 44 8.41 -2.33 0.90
C TYR A 44 9.63 -3.20 1.24
N GLY A 45 9.58 -3.92 2.37
CA GLY A 45 10.67 -4.78 2.85
C GLY A 45 11.02 -4.51 4.32
N ASP A 46 11.64 -5.47 5.01
CA ASP A 46 11.74 -5.44 6.48
C ASP A 46 12.61 -4.29 7.04
N ASN A 47 13.51 -3.71 6.23
CA ASN A 47 14.40 -2.61 6.62
C ASN A 47 14.32 -1.38 5.71
N GLU A 48 13.35 -1.34 4.80
CA GLU A 48 13.15 -0.19 3.92
C GLU A 48 12.38 0.92 4.64
N PRO A 49 12.58 2.20 4.25
CA PRO A 49 11.77 3.29 4.76
C PRO A 49 10.30 3.10 4.40
N VAL A 50 9.45 3.81 5.13
CA VAL A 50 8.03 3.89 4.79
C VAL A 50 7.86 4.90 3.66
N GLU A 51 7.26 4.48 2.56
CA GLU A 51 7.04 5.27 1.36
C GLU A 51 5.56 5.64 1.22
N PRO A 52 5.26 6.90 0.81
CA PRO A 52 3.89 7.30 0.53
C PRO A 52 3.46 6.85 -0.87
N THR A 53 2.45 5.98 -0.93
CA THR A 53 1.94 5.37 -2.16
C THR A 53 0.49 5.74 -2.40
N HIS A 54 0.15 6.04 -3.66
CA HIS A 54 -1.22 6.32 -4.04
C HIS A 54 -2.11 5.07 -3.85
N PRO A 55 -3.27 5.16 -3.18
CA PRO A 55 -4.11 4.01 -2.85
C PRO A 55 -4.61 3.22 -4.09
N ALA A 56 -4.73 3.86 -5.25
CA ALA A 56 -5.10 3.19 -6.50
C ALA A 56 -4.02 2.22 -7.01
N ASN A 57 -2.78 2.37 -6.55
CA ASN A 57 -1.64 1.51 -6.91
C ASN A 57 -1.45 0.37 -5.90
N LEU A 58 -2.39 0.21 -4.95
CA LEU A 58 -2.33 -0.84 -3.94
C LEU A 58 -3.51 -1.78 -4.08
N ARG A 59 -3.20 -3.08 -4.05
CA ARG A 59 -4.18 -4.15 -3.97
C ARG A 59 -4.01 -4.89 -2.64
N PRO A 60 -5.10 -5.14 -1.89
CA PRO A 60 -5.05 -6.03 -0.74
C PRO A 60 -4.55 -7.40 -1.20
N ARG A 61 -3.62 -7.99 -0.46
CA ARG A 61 -3.29 -9.40 -0.66
C ARG A 61 -4.33 -10.21 0.09
N SER A 62 -5.42 -10.59 -0.58
CA SER A 62 -6.36 -11.54 0.02
C SER A 62 -5.61 -12.83 0.36
N ILE A 63 -5.57 -13.16 1.64
CA ILE A 63 -5.10 -14.44 2.13
C ILE A 63 -6.32 -15.36 2.05
N THR A 64 -6.48 -16.03 0.91
CA THR A 64 -7.35 -17.23 0.81
C THR A 64 -6.51 -18.46 1.10
#